data_AF-A0A166FH88-F1
#
_entry.id   AF-A0A166FH88-F1
#
_cell.length_a   1.000
_cell.length_b   1.000
_cell.length_c   1.000
_cell.angle_alpha   90.00
_cell.angle_beta   90.00
_cell.angle_gamma   90.00
#
_symmetry.space_group_name_H-M   'P 1'
#
loop_
_entity.id
_entity.type
_entity.pdbx_description
1 polymer ?
#
loop_
_entity_poly.entity_id
_entity_poly.type
_entity_poly.pdbx_seq_one_letter_code
_entity_poly.pdbx_strand_id
1 'polypeptide(L)'
;MSQPVPITFIKKTNMVFGSVDTTQNYRLAEDQIPSCYYMTDDGSFARFRPLHVDGFAIEQSHTRVVGMYAGNWDHASTFAHNQQNNNNIKFHLLGSTKREILDRVDQLHGQNKISTNRIQQMNANPPGNRDNLLYYVNDGPLHGIFFQQVAGGQQYQEIHVVDAPREIDLAHTGHVFMKNIYLRKYYENTLPDLMSKLELCGTSPQTLPNVADFTQLNTAPKQPLISNREYFAVGAFGNSRPNQSAFIQACIRTFQ
;
A
#
# COMPACT_ATOMS: atom_id res chain seq x y z
N MET A 1 12.27 -3.05 -16.06
CA MET A 1 13.56 -2.34 -16.31
C MET A 1 13.77 -1.32 -15.20
N SER A 2 14.99 -1.18 -14.71
CA SER A 2 15.36 -0.16 -13.71
C SER A 2 15.69 1.15 -14.41
N GLN A 3 15.29 2.29 -13.82
CA GLN A 3 15.63 3.61 -14.32
C GLN A 3 15.81 4.60 -13.17
N PRO A 4 16.70 5.60 -13.28
CA PRO A 4 16.78 6.68 -12.31
C PRO A 4 15.45 7.47 -12.27
N VAL A 5 15.10 8.01 -11.10
CA VAL A 5 14.08 9.06 -11.04
C VAL A 5 14.60 10.32 -11.76
N PRO A 6 13.74 11.14 -12.40
CA PRO A 6 12.30 11.24 -12.21
C PRO A 6 11.48 10.17 -12.95
N ILE A 7 10.37 9.77 -12.31
CA ILE A 7 9.36 8.89 -12.88
C ILE A 7 8.09 9.74 -13.03
N THR A 8 7.92 10.32 -14.20
CA THR A 8 7.06 11.50 -14.43
C THR A 8 5.59 11.34 -14.04
N PHE A 9 5.09 10.11 -13.94
CA PHE A 9 3.72 9.84 -13.52
C PHE A 9 3.54 9.72 -11.99
N ILE A 10 4.61 9.77 -11.20
CA ILE A 10 4.54 9.87 -9.73
C ILE A 10 4.13 11.30 -9.38
N LYS A 11 2.84 11.51 -9.20
CA LYS A 11 2.25 12.80 -8.83
C LYS A 11 0.88 12.60 -8.22
N LYS A 12 0.40 13.61 -7.50
CA LYS A 12 -0.87 13.57 -6.77
C LYS A 12 -2.05 13.02 -7.55
N THR A 13 -2.23 13.47 -8.79
CA THR A 13 -3.37 13.10 -9.65
C THR A 13 -3.35 11.65 -10.14
N ASN A 14 -2.21 10.96 -10.01
CA ASN A 14 -2.04 9.58 -10.45
C ASN A 14 -2.04 8.60 -9.29
N MET A 15 -2.17 9.08 -8.05
CA MET A 15 -2.24 8.21 -6.89
C MET A 15 -3.62 7.55 -6.80
N VAL A 16 -3.66 6.23 -6.96
CA VAL A 16 -4.92 5.46 -7.01
C VAL A 16 -5.36 4.99 -5.62
N PHE A 17 -4.44 4.54 -4.78
CA PHE A 17 -4.69 4.08 -3.42
C PHE A 17 -3.38 3.95 -2.63
N GLY A 18 -3.48 3.52 -1.38
CA GLY A 18 -2.35 3.07 -0.59
C GLY A 18 -2.57 1.70 0.02
N SER A 19 -1.54 1.16 0.65
CA SER A 19 -1.68 0.04 1.57
C SER A 19 -1.03 0.35 2.91
N VAL A 20 -1.67 -0.08 3.99
CA VAL A 20 -1.29 0.20 5.38
C VAL A 20 -1.22 -1.09 6.18
N ASP A 21 -0.38 -1.09 7.21
CA ASP A 21 -0.50 -2.08 8.28
C ASP A 21 -1.49 -1.59 9.34
N THR A 22 -2.14 -2.55 9.98
CA THR A 22 -3.10 -2.32 11.06
C THR A 22 -2.67 -3.12 12.29
N THR A 23 -3.19 -2.72 13.44
CA THR A 23 -2.95 -3.37 14.73
C THR A 23 -4.18 -4.14 15.17
N GLN A 24 -3.99 -5.09 16.09
CA GLN A 24 -5.09 -5.85 16.70
C GLN A 24 -6.14 -4.96 17.42
N ASN A 25 -5.79 -3.71 17.71
CA ASN A 25 -6.66 -2.72 18.34
C ASN A 25 -7.41 -1.83 17.33
N TYR A 26 -7.50 -2.24 16.06
CA TYR A 26 -8.20 -1.50 15.00
C TYR A 26 -7.65 -0.08 14.83
N ARG A 27 -6.34 0.03 14.69
CA ARG A 27 -5.61 1.26 14.39
C ARG A 27 -4.59 1.01 13.29
N LEU A 28 -4.19 2.06 12.58
CA LEU A 28 -3.02 2.00 11.71
C LEU A 28 -1.75 1.76 12.54
N ALA A 29 -0.83 0.95 12.04
CA ALA A 29 0.47 0.74 12.66
C ALA A 29 1.34 2.00 12.50
N GLU A 30 1.78 2.58 13.62
CA GLU A 30 2.49 3.87 13.64
C GLU A 30 3.95 3.79 13.18
N ASP A 31 4.54 2.60 13.21
CA ASP A 31 5.93 2.31 12.81
C ASP A 31 6.06 1.94 11.32
N GLN A 32 4.97 1.95 10.57
CA GLN A 32 4.90 1.64 9.14
C GLN A 32 4.39 2.85 8.36
N ILE A 33 5.21 3.40 7.46
CA ILE A 33 4.74 4.41 6.51
C ILE A 33 3.95 3.67 5.42
N PRO A 34 2.71 4.11 5.12
CA PRO A 34 1.90 3.47 4.12
C PRO A 34 2.58 3.38 2.74
N SER A 35 2.38 2.28 2.02
CA SER A 35 2.82 2.21 0.63
C SER A 35 1.89 3.03 -0.26
N CYS A 36 2.46 3.70 -1.27
CA CYS A 36 1.70 4.54 -2.20
C CYS A 36 1.69 3.91 -3.59
N TYR A 37 0.52 3.84 -4.21
CA TYR A 37 0.32 3.25 -5.52
C TYR A 37 -0.07 4.33 -6.52
N TYR A 38 0.70 4.44 -7.60
CA TYR A 38 0.52 5.39 -8.68
C TYR A 38 0.23 4.64 -9.97
N MET A 39 -0.78 5.10 -10.70
CA MET A 39 -1.12 4.55 -12.00
C MET A 39 -1.53 5.65 -12.97
N THR A 40 -1.21 5.49 -14.24
CA THR A 40 -1.72 6.34 -15.32
C THR A 40 -2.97 5.75 -15.96
N ASP A 41 -3.62 6.51 -16.83
CA ASP A 41 -4.81 6.06 -17.57
C ASP A 41 -4.47 4.98 -18.63
N ASP A 42 -3.23 4.94 -19.11
CA ASP A 42 -2.69 3.90 -20.01
C ASP A 42 -2.06 2.71 -19.25
N GLY A 43 -2.10 2.72 -17.91
CA GLY A 43 -1.76 1.57 -17.07
C GLY A 43 -0.32 1.50 -16.55
N SER A 44 0.55 2.48 -16.86
CA SER A 44 1.88 2.57 -16.25
C SER A 44 1.76 2.63 -14.73
N PHE A 45 2.53 1.79 -14.03
CA PHE A 45 2.32 1.53 -12.60
C PHE A 45 3.61 1.73 -11.80
N ALA A 46 3.50 2.36 -10.64
CA ALA A 46 4.56 2.44 -9.64
C ALA A 46 4.03 2.24 -8.23
N ARG A 47 4.80 1.52 -7.42
CA ARG A 47 4.58 1.34 -5.99
C ARG A 47 5.78 1.90 -5.21
N PHE A 48 5.51 2.85 -4.32
CA PHE A 48 6.46 3.22 -3.28
C PHE A 48 6.30 2.32 -2.08
N ARG A 49 7.43 1.76 -1.63
CA ARG A 49 7.57 1.07 -0.35
C ARG A 49 8.46 1.93 0.53
N PRO A 50 7.93 2.93 1.24
CA PRO A 50 8.75 3.81 2.03
C PRO A 50 9.40 3.07 3.21
N LEU A 51 8.68 2.24 3.95
CA LEU A 51 9.19 1.55 5.14
C LEU A 51 9.02 0.03 5.12
N HIS A 52 9.32 -0.66 4.01
CA HIS A 52 9.32 -2.13 4.04
C HIS A 52 10.52 -2.69 4.82
N VAL A 53 10.41 -3.92 5.37
CA VAL A 53 11.52 -4.57 6.09
C VAL A 53 12.75 -4.75 5.18
N ASP A 54 12.50 -5.09 3.92
CA ASP A 54 13.51 -5.22 2.87
C ASP A 54 14.10 -3.86 2.43
N GLY A 55 13.47 -2.75 2.81
CA GLY A 55 13.99 -1.40 2.59
C GLY A 55 13.07 -0.47 1.83
N PHE A 56 13.61 0.73 1.57
CA PHE A 56 13.02 1.74 0.70
C PHE A 56 13.14 1.31 -0.76
N ALA A 57 12.02 1.35 -1.51
CA ALA A 57 12.03 1.05 -2.94
C ALA A 57 10.93 1.80 -3.70
N ILE A 58 11.21 2.05 -4.99
CA ILE A 58 10.20 2.40 -6.00
C ILE A 58 10.14 1.27 -7.01
N GLU A 59 9.10 0.46 -6.96
CA GLU A 59 8.89 -0.60 -7.93
C GLU A 59 8.05 -0.10 -9.10
N GLN A 60 8.53 -0.36 -10.32
CA GLN A 60 7.88 0.07 -11.54
C GLN A 60 7.54 -1.12 -12.43
N SER A 61 6.36 -1.05 -13.04
CA SER A 61 5.91 -1.99 -14.06
C SER A 61 5.24 -1.24 -15.21
N HIS A 62 5.33 -1.79 -16.42
CA HIS A 62 4.62 -1.23 -17.57
C HIS A 62 3.10 -1.30 -17.37
N THR A 63 2.62 -2.36 -16.73
CA THR A 63 1.22 -2.52 -16.34
C THR A 63 1.10 -3.44 -15.13
N ARG A 64 -0.06 -3.38 -14.47
CA ARG A 64 -0.50 -4.33 -13.46
C ARG A 64 -2.01 -4.52 -13.60
N VAL A 65 -2.49 -5.74 -13.37
CA VAL A 65 -3.86 -5.97 -12.93
C VAL A 65 -3.90 -5.85 -11.42
N VAL A 66 -4.88 -5.13 -10.89
CA VAL A 66 -5.05 -4.84 -9.47
C VAL A 66 -6.39 -5.37 -8.99
N GLY A 67 -6.36 -6.02 -7.84
CA GLY A 67 -7.53 -6.47 -7.11
C GLY A 67 -7.40 -6.19 -5.62
N MET A 68 -8.45 -6.57 -4.92
CA MET A 68 -8.56 -6.52 -3.48
C MET A 68 -9.11 -7.85 -2.98
N TYR A 69 -8.63 -8.33 -1.84
CA TYR A 69 -9.13 -9.58 -1.28
C TYR A 69 -9.15 -9.60 0.24
N ALA A 70 -10.05 -10.40 0.81
CA ALA A 70 -9.97 -10.86 2.19
C ALA A 70 -9.80 -12.38 2.19
N GLY A 71 -9.12 -12.93 3.20
CA GLY A 71 -8.92 -14.37 3.37
C GLY A 71 -7.53 -14.87 3.01
N ASN A 72 -7.43 -16.17 2.76
CA ASN A 72 -6.14 -16.84 2.56
C ASN A 72 -5.79 -16.92 1.06
N TRP A 73 -4.95 -16.00 0.60
CA TRP A 73 -4.40 -16.04 -0.76
C TRP A 73 -3.45 -17.23 -0.93
N ASP A 74 -3.56 -17.95 -2.04
CA ASP A 74 -2.62 -19.01 -2.40
C ASP A 74 -1.47 -18.41 -3.22
N HIS A 75 -0.31 -18.25 -2.60
CA HIS A 75 0.89 -17.69 -3.21
C HIS A 75 1.54 -18.58 -4.27
N ALA A 76 1.20 -19.87 -4.32
CA ALA A 76 1.67 -20.77 -5.37
C ALA A 76 0.79 -20.70 -6.64
N SER A 77 -0.36 -20.04 -6.55
CA SER A 77 -1.34 -19.91 -7.63
C SER A 77 -1.31 -18.53 -8.29
N THR A 78 -1.71 -18.49 -9.55
CA THR A 78 -1.80 -17.25 -10.32
C THR A 78 -2.91 -16.35 -9.80
N PHE A 79 -2.89 -15.09 -10.22
CA PHE A 79 -3.93 -14.11 -9.90
C PHE A 79 -5.33 -14.59 -10.34
N ALA A 80 -5.46 -15.03 -11.60
CA ALA A 80 -6.70 -15.57 -12.16
C ALA A 80 -7.19 -16.81 -11.40
N HIS A 81 -6.27 -17.72 -11.06
CA HIS A 81 -6.63 -18.96 -10.38
C HIS A 81 -7.19 -18.67 -8.98
N ASN A 82 -6.55 -17.78 -8.22
CA ASN A 82 -7.10 -17.33 -6.94
C ASN A 82 -8.46 -16.67 -7.11
N GLN A 83 -8.59 -15.72 -8.04
CA GLN A 83 -9.84 -15.02 -8.30
C GLN A 83 -11.01 -15.97 -8.63
N GLN A 84 -10.77 -17.02 -9.41
CA GLN A 84 -11.83 -17.87 -9.96
C GLN A 84 -12.11 -19.11 -9.12
N ASN A 85 -11.09 -19.67 -8.46
CA ASN A 85 -11.15 -21.01 -7.88
C ASN A 85 -10.85 -21.05 -6.37
N ASN A 86 -10.31 -19.97 -5.78
CA ASN A 86 -9.99 -19.96 -4.35
C ASN A 86 -11.24 -19.60 -3.52
N ASN A 87 -11.92 -20.64 -3.04
CA ASN A 87 -13.10 -20.50 -2.18
C ASN A 87 -12.81 -19.94 -0.78
N ASN A 88 -11.53 -19.80 -0.39
CA ASN A 88 -11.10 -19.26 0.90
C ASN A 88 -10.92 -17.74 0.89
N ILE A 89 -11.15 -17.08 -0.24
CA ILE A 89 -11.08 -15.62 -0.35
C ILE A 89 -12.41 -15.00 -0.76
N LYS A 90 -12.57 -13.72 -0.43
CA LYS A 90 -13.49 -12.82 -1.13
C LYS A 90 -12.66 -11.88 -1.97
N PHE A 91 -12.95 -11.81 -3.26
CA PHE A 91 -12.13 -11.08 -4.22
C PHE A 91 -12.94 -10.01 -4.94
N HIS A 92 -12.30 -8.85 -5.15
CA HIS A 92 -12.84 -7.73 -5.92
C HIS A 92 -11.79 -7.27 -6.92
N LEU A 93 -12.03 -7.50 -8.21
CA LEU A 93 -11.21 -6.92 -9.27
C LEU A 93 -11.39 -5.40 -9.25
N LEU A 94 -10.27 -4.66 -9.28
CA LEU A 94 -10.28 -3.20 -9.41
C LEU A 94 -10.06 -2.76 -10.85
N GLY A 95 -9.14 -3.39 -11.56
CA GLY A 95 -8.85 -3.09 -12.96
C GLY A 95 -7.35 -3.00 -13.24
N SER A 96 -7.01 -2.44 -14.39
CA SER A 96 -5.65 -2.35 -14.93
C SER A 96 -5.27 -0.94 -15.40
N THR A 97 -6.12 0.04 -15.12
CA THR A 97 -5.87 1.46 -15.40
C THR A 97 -6.28 2.31 -14.20
N LYS A 98 -5.73 3.52 -14.09
CA LYS A 98 -6.13 4.49 -13.05
C LYS A 98 -7.65 4.69 -13.01
N ARG A 99 -8.26 4.90 -14.18
CA ARG A 99 -9.69 5.16 -14.28
C ARG A 99 -10.52 3.99 -13.77
N GLU A 100 -10.26 2.77 -14.24
CA GLU A 100 -10.98 1.57 -13.80
C GLU A 100 -10.89 1.39 -12.28
N ILE A 101 -9.68 1.53 -11.72
CA ILE A 101 -9.45 1.37 -10.29
C ILE A 101 -10.23 2.40 -9.49
N LEU A 102 -10.16 3.68 -9.86
CA LEU A 102 -10.87 4.75 -9.15
C LEU A 102 -12.39 4.58 -9.25
N ASP A 103 -12.92 4.33 -10.45
CA ASP A 103 -14.36 4.12 -10.69
C ASP A 103 -14.87 2.92 -9.85
N ARG A 104 -14.10 1.83 -9.82
CA ARG A 104 -14.46 0.63 -9.08
C ARG A 104 -14.38 0.83 -7.57
N VAL A 105 -13.35 1.49 -7.06
CA VAL A 105 -13.22 1.81 -5.62
C VAL A 105 -14.36 2.74 -5.17
N ASP A 106 -14.76 3.71 -5.99
CA ASP A 106 -15.89 4.59 -5.66
C ASP A 106 -17.24 3.85 -5.69
N GLN A 107 -17.43 2.92 -6.63
CA GLN A 107 -18.60 2.03 -6.62
C GLN A 107 -18.68 1.19 -5.35
N LEU A 108 -17.56 0.60 -4.90
CA LEU A 108 -17.51 -0.23 -3.68
C LEU A 108 -17.71 0.60 -2.41
N HIS A 109 -17.17 1.81 -2.37
CA HIS A 109 -17.33 2.77 -1.27
C HIS A 109 -18.81 3.15 -1.03
N GLY A 110 -19.62 3.22 -2.09
CA GLY A 110 -21.01 3.71 -2.01
C GLY A 110 -22.01 2.78 -1.34
N GLN A 111 -21.70 1.50 -1.14
CA GLN A 111 -22.71 0.46 -0.85
C GLN A 111 -23.02 0.30 0.63
N ASN A 112 -22.03 -0.12 1.43
CA ASN A 112 -22.22 -0.39 2.86
C ASN A 112 -21.17 0.38 3.66
N LYS A 113 -21.62 1.27 4.54
CA LYS A 113 -20.76 2.10 5.38
C LYS A 113 -20.86 1.66 6.83
N ILE A 114 -19.73 1.66 7.53
CA ILE A 114 -19.62 1.23 8.92
C ILE A 114 -18.58 2.05 9.67
N SER A 115 -18.71 2.18 10.99
CA SER A 115 -17.66 2.76 11.82
C SER A 115 -16.66 1.70 12.28
N THR A 116 -15.45 2.15 12.62
CA THR A 116 -14.40 1.28 13.21
C THR A 116 -14.91 0.57 14.46
N ASN A 117 -15.58 1.31 15.36
CA ASN A 117 -16.15 0.76 16.59
C ASN A 117 -17.21 -0.32 16.30
N ARG A 118 -18.01 -0.16 15.24
CA ARG A 118 -19.03 -1.15 14.90
C ARG A 118 -18.42 -2.43 14.34
N ILE A 119 -17.39 -2.35 13.49
CA ILE A 119 -16.63 -3.52 13.05
C ILE A 119 -16.00 -4.25 14.26
N GLN A 120 -15.38 -3.51 15.18
CA GLN A 120 -14.80 -4.09 16.38
C GLN A 120 -15.84 -4.82 17.23
N GLN A 121 -17.02 -4.23 17.43
CA GLN A 121 -18.13 -4.87 18.16
C GLN A 121 -18.62 -6.14 17.46
N MET A 122 -18.77 -6.09 16.13
CA MET A 122 -19.18 -7.24 15.32
C MET A 122 -18.14 -8.35 15.33
N ASN A 123 -16.84 -8.04 15.42
CA ASN A 123 -15.79 -9.05 15.52
C ASN A 123 -15.61 -9.60 16.93
N ALA A 124 -15.90 -8.81 17.97
CA ALA A 124 -15.93 -9.26 19.37
C ALA A 124 -17.13 -10.16 19.65
N ASN A 125 -18.26 -9.93 18.97
CA ASN A 125 -19.47 -10.74 19.06
C ASN A 125 -19.93 -11.12 17.64
N PRO A 126 -19.26 -12.08 16.98
CA PRO A 126 -19.55 -12.43 15.60
C PRO A 126 -21.02 -12.79 15.40
N PRO A 127 -21.71 -12.20 14.40
CA PRO A 127 -23.09 -12.54 14.13
C PRO A 127 -23.17 -14.02 13.73
N GLY A 128 -24.21 -14.72 14.21
CA GLY A 128 -24.41 -16.14 13.90
C GLY A 128 -24.58 -16.43 12.40
N ASN A 129 -25.04 -15.43 11.63
CA ASN A 129 -25.17 -15.50 10.18
C ASN A 129 -24.19 -14.55 9.48
N ARG A 130 -23.68 -14.99 8.32
CA ARG A 130 -22.89 -14.14 7.42
C ARG A 130 -23.81 -13.30 6.54
N ASP A 131 -23.60 -12.00 6.51
CA ASP A 131 -24.21 -11.13 5.48
C ASP A 131 -23.36 -11.09 4.20
N ASN A 132 -22.09 -11.48 4.29
CA ASN A 132 -21.08 -11.44 3.21
C ASN A 132 -20.91 -10.05 2.58
N LEU A 133 -21.36 -8.99 3.25
CA LEU A 133 -21.29 -7.63 2.72
C LEU A 133 -19.86 -7.11 2.80
N LEU A 134 -19.44 -6.41 1.75
CA LEU A 134 -18.25 -5.58 1.78
C LEU A 134 -18.60 -4.28 2.48
N TYR A 135 -17.98 -4.02 3.62
CA TYR A 135 -18.15 -2.79 4.39
C TYR A 135 -16.98 -1.84 4.18
N TYR A 136 -17.28 -0.58 3.93
CA TYR A 136 -16.33 0.52 3.93
C TYR A 136 -16.36 1.23 5.28
N VAL A 137 -15.19 1.39 5.92
CA VAL A 137 -15.08 2.13 7.17
C VAL A 137 -15.10 3.63 6.89
N ASN A 138 -16.17 4.31 7.29
CA ASN A 138 -16.37 5.74 7.06
C ASN A 138 -16.22 6.62 8.32
N ASP A 139 -15.85 6.02 9.45
CA ASP A 139 -15.65 6.72 10.72
C ASP A 139 -14.68 5.97 11.66
N GLY A 140 -13.91 6.72 12.45
CA GLY A 140 -12.92 6.23 13.40
C GLY A 140 -11.50 5.99 12.83
N PRO A 141 -10.60 5.34 13.62
CA PRO A 141 -9.17 5.21 13.28
C PRO A 141 -8.84 4.46 11.98
N LEU A 142 -9.75 3.62 11.48
CA LEU A 142 -9.56 2.86 10.24
C LEU A 142 -10.31 3.46 9.04
N HIS A 143 -10.71 4.74 9.11
CA HIS A 143 -11.41 5.41 8.01
C HIS A 143 -10.62 5.30 6.70
N GLY A 144 -11.26 4.72 5.68
CA GLY A 144 -10.69 4.55 4.34
C GLY A 144 -10.37 3.10 3.96
N ILE A 145 -10.54 2.17 4.91
CA ILE A 145 -10.29 0.73 4.76
C ILE A 145 -11.61 -0.03 4.53
N PHE A 146 -11.52 -1.20 3.90
CA PHE A 146 -12.65 -2.12 3.70
C PHE A 146 -12.52 -3.40 4.53
N PHE A 147 -13.66 -3.97 4.89
CA PHE A 147 -13.79 -5.22 5.63
C PHE A 147 -14.82 -6.15 4.99
N GLN A 148 -14.58 -7.46 5.02
CA GLN A 148 -15.55 -8.46 4.57
C GLN A 148 -15.39 -9.80 5.30
N GLN A 149 -16.50 -10.52 5.48
CA GLN A 149 -16.47 -11.91 5.94
C GLN A 149 -16.06 -12.87 4.82
N VAL A 150 -15.18 -13.81 5.13
CA VAL A 150 -14.77 -14.89 4.22
C VAL A 150 -15.45 -16.21 4.54
N ALA A 151 -15.48 -17.12 3.58
CA ALA A 151 -15.98 -18.46 3.82
C ALA A 151 -15.16 -19.15 4.94
N GLY A 152 -15.83 -19.85 5.84
CA GLY A 152 -15.20 -20.48 7.02
C GLY A 152 -15.03 -19.57 8.25
N GLY A 153 -14.97 -18.24 8.10
CA GLY A 153 -14.85 -17.30 9.23
C GLY A 153 -16.16 -16.66 9.69
N GLN A 154 -16.32 -16.32 10.97
CA GLN A 154 -17.42 -15.45 11.42
C GLN A 154 -17.01 -13.97 11.55
N GLN A 155 -15.71 -13.70 11.63
CA GLN A 155 -15.16 -12.35 11.75
C GLN A 155 -15.03 -11.68 10.38
N TYR A 156 -15.24 -10.37 10.37
CA TYR A 156 -14.89 -9.49 9.27
C TYR A 156 -13.38 -9.32 9.24
N GLN A 157 -12.79 -9.58 8.09
CA GLN A 157 -11.36 -9.44 7.85
C GLN A 157 -11.11 -8.18 7.02
N GLU A 158 -9.93 -7.60 7.21
CA GLU A 158 -9.45 -6.49 6.40
C GLU A 158 -9.26 -6.92 4.94
N ILE A 159 -9.48 -5.98 4.04
CA ILE A 159 -9.28 -6.20 2.61
C ILE A 159 -7.87 -5.74 2.25
N HIS A 160 -7.07 -6.66 1.72
CA HIS A 160 -5.70 -6.46 1.26
C HIS A 160 -5.65 -6.11 -0.22
N VAL A 161 -4.59 -5.40 -0.62
CA VAL A 161 -4.26 -5.16 -2.02
C VAL A 161 -3.64 -6.41 -2.63
N VAL A 162 -3.93 -6.70 -3.89
CA VAL A 162 -3.18 -7.69 -4.68
C VAL A 162 -2.95 -7.17 -6.09
N ASP A 163 -1.76 -7.40 -6.64
CA ASP A 163 -1.41 -6.96 -7.98
C ASP A 163 -0.50 -7.96 -8.71
N ALA A 164 -0.63 -8.06 -10.03
CA ALA A 164 0.19 -8.93 -10.87
C ALA A 164 0.47 -8.25 -12.22
N PRO A 165 1.57 -8.56 -12.94
CA PRO A 165 1.79 -8.04 -14.28
C PRO A 165 0.64 -8.38 -15.24
N ARG A 166 0.13 -9.61 -15.17
CA ARG A 166 -1.07 -10.09 -15.88
C ARG A 166 -1.82 -11.07 -14.98
N GLU A 167 -3.07 -11.37 -15.31
CA GLU A 167 -3.89 -12.31 -14.53
C GLU A 167 -3.30 -13.74 -14.49
N ILE A 168 -2.50 -14.12 -15.48
CA ILE A 168 -1.85 -15.44 -15.55
C ILE A 168 -0.55 -15.53 -14.73
N ASP A 169 -0.06 -14.42 -14.19
CA ASP A 169 1.18 -14.40 -13.43
C ASP A 169 0.89 -14.59 -11.92
N LEU A 170 1.93 -14.93 -11.16
CA LEU A 170 1.86 -14.91 -9.69
C LEU A 170 1.66 -13.46 -9.22
N ALA A 171 0.84 -13.32 -8.18
CA ALA A 171 0.53 -12.01 -7.64
C ALA A 171 1.45 -11.65 -6.49
N HIS A 172 1.74 -10.35 -6.39
CA HIS A 172 2.17 -9.73 -5.15
C HIS A 172 0.94 -9.41 -4.29
N THR A 173 0.99 -9.78 -3.01
CA THR A 173 0.00 -9.38 -2.01
C THR A 173 0.54 -8.23 -1.18
N GLY A 174 -0.17 -7.10 -1.18
CA GLY A 174 0.13 -5.96 -0.32
C GLY A 174 -0.55 -6.05 1.05
N HIS A 175 -0.36 -4.98 1.82
CA HIS A 175 -1.04 -4.80 3.09
C HIS A 175 -2.50 -4.38 2.88
N VAL A 176 -3.16 -3.94 3.95
CA VAL A 176 -4.57 -3.53 3.95
C VAL A 176 -4.77 -2.35 3.00
N PHE A 177 -5.75 -2.45 2.10
CA PHE A 177 -6.10 -1.38 1.17
C PHE A 177 -6.59 -0.15 1.93
N MET A 178 -6.12 1.03 1.54
CA MET A 178 -6.63 2.31 2.02
C MET A 178 -6.88 3.27 0.85
N LYS A 179 -8.05 3.92 0.83
CA LYS A 179 -8.35 4.95 -0.18
C LYS A 179 -7.32 6.09 -0.15
N ASN A 180 -6.89 6.53 -1.33
CA ASN A 180 -5.86 7.55 -1.53
C ASN A 180 -6.07 8.84 -0.71
N ILE A 181 -7.31 9.34 -0.60
CA ILE A 181 -7.62 10.57 0.14
C ILE A 181 -7.31 10.45 1.63
N TYR A 182 -7.51 9.26 2.23
CA TYR A 182 -7.22 9.04 3.65
C TYR A 182 -5.76 8.70 3.87
N LEU A 183 -5.12 8.02 2.92
CA LEU A 183 -3.67 7.86 2.92
C LEU A 183 -2.99 9.22 2.98
N ARG A 184 -3.40 10.16 2.11
CA ARG A 184 -2.84 11.52 2.08
C ARG A 184 -3.04 12.25 3.41
N LYS A 185 -4.25 12.20 3.97
CA LYS A 185 -4.51 12.77 5.29
C LYS A 185 -3.62 12.16 6.37
N TYR A 186 -3.37 10.85 6.33
CA TYR A 186 -2.41 10.22 7.26
C TYR A 186 -1.01 10.81 7.08
N TYR A 187 -0.50 10.91 5.86
CA TYR A 187 0.80 11.55 5.63
C TYR A 187 0.83 13.01 6.08
N GLU A 188 -0.19 13.79 5.76
CA GLU A 188 -0.27 15.21 6.12
C GLU A 188 -0.29 15.42 7.64
N ASN A 189 -1.02 14.57 8.37
CA ASN A 189 -1.19 14.71 9.82
C ASN A 189 -0.07 14.05 10.63
N THR A 190 0.42 12.88 10.20
CA THR A 190 1.35 12.04 10.97
C THR A 190 2.80 12.25 10.52
N LEU A 191 3.01 12.56 9.23
CA LEU A 191 4.32 12.60 8.59
C LEU A 191 4.44 13.86 7.72
N PRO A 192 4.30 15.07 8.32
CA PRO A 192 4.17 16.31 7.57
C PRO A 192 5.32 16.46 6.57
N ASP A 193 5.00 16.99 5.38
CA ASP A 193 5.89 17.17 4.21
C ASP A 193 6.43 15.90 3.54
N LEU A 194 6.31 14.72 4.15
CA LEU A 194 6.93 13.50 3.63
C LEU A 194 6.32 13.09 2.28
N MET A 195 5.00 13.18 2.13
CA MET A 195 4.31 12.90 0.86
C MET A 195 4.78 13.85 -0.26
N SER A 196 4.84 15.16 0.02
CA SER A 196 5.33 16.13 -0.98
C SER A 196 6.78 15.87 -1.38
N LYS A 197 7.62 15.42 -0.44
CA LYS A 197 9.00 15.02 -0.74
C LYS A 197 9.07 13.76 -1.60
N LEU A 198 8.25 12.75 -1.32
CA LEU A 198 8.16 11.55 -2.16
C LEU A 198 7.74 11.90 -3.60
N GLU A 199 6.82 12.85 -3.77
CA GLU A 199 6.36 13.30 -5.09
C GLU A 199 7.44 14.03 -5.90
N LEU A 200 8.53 14.51 -5.29
CA LEU A 200 9.68 15.04 -6.02
C LEU A 200 10.37 13.98 -6.88
N CYS A 201 10.22 12.69 -6.54
CA CYS A 201 10.66 11.58 -7.40
C CYS A 201 9.96 11.55 -8.77
N GLY A 202 8.88 12.30 -8.96
CA GLY A 202 8.22 12.46 -10.26
C GLY A 202 8.67 13.68 -11.07
N THR A 203 9.43 14.59 -10.47
CA THR A 203 9.73 15.90 -11.08
C THR A 203 11.23 16.22 -11.14
N SER A 204 12.01 15.73 -10.19
CA SER A 204 13.44 16.01 -10.07
C SER A 204 14.24 14.73 -9.84
N PRO A 205 15.48 14.63 -10.33
CA PRO A 205 16.41 13.59 -9.93
C PRO A 205 16.62 13.60 -8.42
N GLN A 206 16.54 12.42 -7.79
CA GLN A 206 16.79 12.25 -6.37
C GLN A 206 18.02 11.38 -6.15
N THR A 207 18.65 11.59 -5.02
CA THR A 207 19.81 10.83 -4.60
C THR A 207 19.64 10.36 -3.17
N LEU A 208 20.28 9.24 -2.84
CA LEU A 208 20.37 8.70 -1.49
C LEU A 208 21.82 8.65 -1.05
N PRO A 209 22.13 8.74 0.26
CA PRO A 209 23.46 8.39 0.74
C PRO A 209 23.78 6.93 0.40
N ASN A 210 25.05 6.59 0.27
CA ASN A 210 25.46 5.20 0.03
C ASN A 210 25.69 4.39 1.33
N VAL A 211 25.49 5.01 2.49
CA VAL A 211 25.63 4.39 3.82
C VAL A 211 24.36 4.55 4.65
N ALA A 212 24.10 3.58 5.52
CA ALA A 212 22.98 3.56 6.45
C ALA A 212 23.38 4.18 7.81
N ASP A 213 23.79 5.45 7.81
CA ASP A 213 24.28 6.15 9.00
C ASP A 213 23.74 7.58 9.09
N PHE A 214 23.01 7.88 10.15
CA PHE A 214 22.42 9.21 10.41
C PHE A 214 23.47 10.31 10.46
N THR A 215 24.64 10.05 11.03
CA THR A 215 25.70 11.05 11.18
C THR A 215 26.30 11.46 9.83
N GLN A 216 26.11 10.61 8.81
CA GLN A 216 26.65 10.79 7.47
C GLN A 216 25.58 11.10 6.41
N LEU A 217 24.33 11.34 6.82
CA LEU A 217 23.20 11.57 5.90
C LEU A 217 23.49 12.61 4.82
N ASN A 218 24.17 13.70 5.19
CA ASN A 218 24.47 14.83 4.30
C ASN A 218 25.91 14.83 3.76
N THR A 219 26.81 14.03 4.32
CA THR A 219 28.25 14.06 4.01
C THR A 219 28.72 12.84 3.24
N ALA A 220 28.00 11.71 3.32
CA ALA A 220 28.31 10.51 2.56
C ALA A 220 28.19 10.76 1.05
N PRO A 221 28.99 10.03 0.24
CA PRO A 221 28.79 10.01 -1.21
C PRO A 221 27.34 9.63 -1.56
N LYS A 222 26.75 10.41 -2.47
CA LYS A 222 25.37 10.23 -2.90
C LYS A 222 25.31 9.37 -4.16
N GLN A 223 24.34 8.47 -4.22
CA GLN A 223 24.03 7.67 -5.41
C GLN A 223 22.64 8.05 -5.95
N PRO A 224 22.41 7.96 -7.28
CA PRO A 224 21.09 8.14 -7.85
C PRO A 224 20.06 7.17 -7.26
N LEU A 225 18.85 7.66 -7.01
CA LEU A 225 17.71 6.81 -6.71
C LEU A 225 17.19 6.17 -8.01
N ILE A 226 17.23 4.84 -8.06
CA ILE A 226 16.89 4.03 -9.22
C ILE A 226 15.72 3.12 -8.85
N SER A 227 14.77 2.94 -9.77
CA SER A 227 13.62 2.06 -9.58
C SER A 227 13.98 0.58 -9.66
N ASN A 228 13.10 -0.27 -9.12
CA ASN A 228 13.28 -1.72 -9.04
C ASN A 228 14.59 -2.12 -8.33
N ARG A 229 14.96 -1.33 -7.30
CA ARG A 229 16.10 -1.56 -6.41
C ARG A 229 15.68 -1.25 -4.98
N GLU A 230 16.13 -2.09 -4.06
CA GLU A 230 15.92 -1.95 -2.63
C GLU A 230 17.11 -1.21 -1.98
N TYR A 231 16.80 -0.31 -1.05
CA TYR A 231 17.77 0.50 -0.33
C TYR A 231 17.52 0.41 1.18
N PHE A 232 18.59 0.31 1.97
CA PHE A 232 18.51 0.39 3.43
C PHE A 232 17.58 -0.66 4.06
N ALA A 233 17.81 -1.93 3.76
CA ALA A 233 17.15 -3.06 4.43
C ALA A 233 17.36 -3.03 5.95
N VAL A 234 16.45 -3.63 6.72
CA VAL A 234 16.48 -3.58 8.20
C VAL A 234 17.78 -4.12 8.80
N GLY A 235 18.42 -5.09 8.11
CA GLY A 235 19.71 -5.64 8.50
C GLY A 235 20.85 -4.61 8.55
N ALA A 236 20.76 -3.53 7.75
CA ALA A 236 21.73 -2.43 7.77
C ALA A 236 21.67 -1.60 9.07
N PHE A 237 20.61 -1.77 9.87
CA PHE A 237 20.38 -1.06 11.13
C PHE A 237 20.39 -2.00 12.34
N GLY A 238 21.12 -3.12 12.24
CA GLY A 238 21.17 -4.12 13.32
C GLY A 238 19.81 -4.76 13.63
N ASN A 239 18.97 -4.92 12.60
CA ASN A 239 17.59 -5.42 12.71
C ASN A 239 16.63 -4.49 13.51
N SER A 240 16.95 -3.20 13.65
CA SER A 240 16.07 -2.21 14.29
C SER A 240 15.13 -1.55 13.28
N ARG A 241 13.85 -1.94 13.31
CA ARG A 241 12.78 -1.32 12.51
C ARG A 241 12.60 0.18 12.79
N PRO A 242 12.60 0.66 14.06
CA PRO A 242 12.51 2.09 14.33
C PRO A 242 13.68 2.89 13.74
N ASN A 243 14.92 2.37 13.83
CA ASN A 243 16.09 3.08 13.30
C ASN A 243 16.07 3.15 11.77
N GLN A 244 15.75 2.04 11.10
CA GLN A 244 15.54 2.02 9.66
C GLN A 244 14.49 3.06 9.24
N SER A 245 13.38 3.08 9.98
CA SER A 245 12.25 3.95 9.70
C SER A 245 12.59 5.42 9.80
N ALA A 246 13.23 5.82 10.90
CA ALA A 246 13.67 7.19 11.11
C ALA A 246 14.74 7.60 10.08
N PHE A 247 15.63 6.68 9.67
CA PHE A 247 16.68 6.99 8.71
C PHE A 247 16.12 7.23 7.31
N ILE A 248 15.21 6.36 6.86
CA ILE A 248 14.57 6.51 5.55
C ILE A 248 13.74 7.81 5.50
N GLN A 249 13.02 8.13 6.58
CA GLN A 249 12.31 9.40 6.68
C GLN A 249 13.26 10.60 6.56
N ALA A 250 14.40 10.55 7.25
CA ALA A 250 15.41 11.59 7.15
C ALA A 250 15.95 11.72 5.72
N CYS A 251 16.23 10.60 5.03
CA CYS A 251 16.64 10.59 3.63
C CYS A 251 15.61 11.26 2.72
N ILE A 252 14.35 10.84 2.78
CA ILE A 252 13.27 11.39 1.94
C ILE A 252 13.14 12.89 2.16
N ARG A 253 13.29 13.38 3.39
CA ARG A 253 13.21 14.81 3.70
C ARG A 253 14.31 15.65 3.04
N THR A 254 15.42 15.03 2.63
CA THR A 254 16.49 15.70 1.88
C THR A 254 16.21 15.85 0.38
N PHE A 255 15.13 15.26 -0.14
CA PHE A 255 14.77 15.37 -1.57
C PHE A 255 14.50 16.82 -1.97
N GLN A 256 14.94 17.18 -3.18
CA GLN A 256 14.95 18.53 -3.75
C GLN A 256 14.37 18.55 -5.17
#